data_AF-A0A842P6I1-F1
#
_entry.id   AF-A0A842P6I1-F1
#
_cell.length_a   1.000
_cell.length_b   1.000
_cell.length_c   1.000
_cell.angle_alpha   90.00
_cell.angle_beta   90.00
_cell.angle_gamma   90.00
#
_symmetry.space_group_name_H-M   'P 1'
#
loop_
_entity.id
_entity.type
_entity.pdbx_description
1 polymer ?
#
loop_
_entity_poly.entity_id
_entity_poly.type
_entity_poly.pdbx_seq_one_letter_code
_entity_poly.pdbx_strand_id
1 'polypeptide(L)' 'MGKLFENRIIESSIFANKELLRPTYIPENLPHRKKQLKSLADTLSAALKGKTPSNLLIY' A
#
# COMPACT_ATOMS: atom_id res chain seq x y z
N MET A 1 1.20 6.76 35.75
CA MET A 1 0.32 6.47 34.59
C MET A 1 0.83 5.35 33.67
N GLY A 2 1.85 4.54 34.04
CA GLY A 2 2.46 3.56 33.12
C GLY A 2 1.86 2.13 33.12
N LYS A 3 1.06 1.75 34.12
CA LYS A 3 0.66 0.33 34.33
C LYS A 3 -0.76 -0.04 33.92
N LEU A 4 -1.52 0.86 33.29
CA LEU A 4 -2.94 0.61 32.99
C LEU A 4 -3.14 -0.38 31.82
N PHE A 5 -2.15 -0.51 30.95
CA PHE A 5 -2.26 -1.26 29.69
C PHE A 5 -1.38 -2.51 29.62
N GLU A 6 -0.46 -2.71 30.57
CA GLU A 6 0.52 -3.82 30.55
C GLU A 6 -0.17 -5.19 30.47
N ASN A 7 -1.27 -5.40 31.20
CA ASN A 7 -2.00 -6.67 31.20
C ASN A 7 -2.96 -6.85 30.00
N ARG A 8 -3.19 -5.81 29.19
CA ARG A 8 -3.98 -5.90 27.94
C ARG A 8 -3.12 -6.07 26.70
N ILE A 9 -1.81 -5.90 26.82
CA ILE A 9 -0.85 -6.02 25.71
C ILE A 9 -0.42 -7.49 25.50
N ILE A 10 -0.58 -8.33 26.52
CA ILE A 10 -0.28 -9.76 26.43
C ILE A 10 -1.50 -10.50 25.86
N GLU A 11 -1.81 -10.24 24.60
CA GLU A 11 -2.67 -11.11 23.80
C GLU A 11 -1.76 -12.00 22.95
N SER A 12 -1.91 -13.33 23.08
CA SER A 12 -1.35 -14.27 22.13
C SER A 12 -1.89 -13.95 20.73
N SER A 13 -1.07 -13.34 19.88
CA SER A 13 -1.48 -12.97 18.53
C SER A 13 -1.47 -14.20 17.63
N ILE A 14 -2.62 -14.52 17.03
CA ILE A 14 -2.69 -15.50 15.92
C ILE A 14 -2.04 -14.98 14.64
N PHE A 15 -1.81 -13.67 14.56
CA PHE A 15 -1.21 -13.03 13.41
C PHE A 15 0.31 -12.96 13.57
N ALA A 16 1.04 -13.45 12.57
CA ALA A 16 2.48 -13.27 12.47
C ALA A 16 2.87 -11.78 12.33
N ASN A 17 2.08 -11.00 11.59
CA ASN A 17 2.24 -9.56 11.47
C ASN A 17 0.90 -8.87 11.18
N LYS A 18 0.35 -8.18 12.18
CA LYS A 18 -0.93 -7.46 12.08
C LYS A 18 -0.84 -6.18 11.23
N GLU A 19 0.36 -5.61 11.07
CA GLU A 19 0.57 -4.38 10.31
C GLU A 19 0.25 -4.55 8.82
N LEU A 20 0.44 -5.77 8.28
CA LEU A 20 0.12 -6.10 6.88
C LEU A 20 -1.39 -6.06 6.58
N LEU A 21 -2.23 -6.18 7.61
CA LEU A 21 -3.68 -6.16 7.47
C LEU A 21 -4.26 -4.74 7.57
N ARG A 22 -3.43 -3.73 7.81
CA ARG A 22 -3.90 -2.35 7.89
C ARG A 22 -4.40 -1.89 6.52
N PRO A 23 -5.50 -1.12 6.44
CA PRO A 23 -5.98 -0.57 5.16
C PRO A 23 -4.97 0.34 4.45
N THR A 24 -4.02 0.91 5.21
CA THR A 24 -2.97 1.79 4.70
C THR A 24 -1.73 1.03 4.25
N TYR A 25 -1.66 -0.29 4.45
CA TYR A 25 -0.52 -1.08 4.01
C TYR A 25 -0.49 -1.15 2.48
N ILE A 26 0.61 -0.68 1.88
CA ILE A 26 0.83 -0.76 0.44
C ILE A 26 1.79 -1.93 0.20
N PRO A 27 1.31 -3.04 -0.39
CA PRO A 27 2.17 -4.19 -0.67
C PRO A 27 3.13 -3.90 -1.82
N GLU A 28 4.32 -4.51 -1.79
CA GLU A 28 5.30 -4.41 -2.88
C GLU A 28 4.77 -5.03 -4.18
N ASN A 29 4.03 -6.13 -4.08
CA ASN A 29 3.38 -6.79 -5.20
C ASN A 29 1.85 -6.71 -5.07
N LEU A 30 1.20 -6.16 -6.09
CA LEU A 30 -0.25 -6.07 -6.17
C LEU A 30 -0.77 -7.14 -7.15
N PRO A 31 -1.14 -8.34 -6.66
CA PRO A 31 -1.48 -9.46 -7.53
C PRO A 31 -2.67 -9.12 -8.43
N HIS A 32 -2.67 -9.70 -9.63
CA HIS A 32 -3.69 -9.51 -10.67
C HIS A 32 -3.82 -8.07 -11.23
N ARG A 33 -3.00 -7.10 -10.81
CA ARG A 33 -3.06 -5.70 -11.28
C ARG A 33 -1.97 -5.31 -12.27
N LYS A 34 -1.26 -6.28 -12.85
CA LYS A 34 -0.13 -6.03 -13.75
C LYS A 34 -0.49 -5.16 -14.96
N LYS A 35 -1.67 -5.38 -15.57
CA LYS A 35 -2.11 -4.61 -16.75
C LYS A 35 -2.37 -3.15 -16.41
N GLN A 36 -3.04 -2.89 -15.29
CA GLN A 36 -3.33 -1.54 -14.81
C GLN A 36 -2.05 -0.80 -14.42
N LEU A 37 -1.14 -1.46 -13.71
CA LEU A 37 0.17 -0.90 -13.36
C LEU A 37 0.97 -0.52 -14.60
N LYS A 38 0.97 -1.38 -15.63
CA LYS A 38 1.65 -1.07 -16.90
C LYS A 38 1.03 0.15 -17.58
N SER A 39 -0.29 0.23 -17.69
CA SER A 39 -0.97 1.39 -18.30
C SER A 39 -0.65 2.70 -17.56
N LEU A 40 -0.63 2.67 -16.23
CA LEU A 40 -0.24 3.81 -15.39
C LEU A 40 1.21 4.21 -15.64
N ALA A 41 2.14 3.23 -15.64
CA ALA A 41 3.55 3.47 -15.88
C ALA A 41 3.80 4.07 -17.26
N ASP A 42 3.12 3.57 -18.30
CA ASP A 42 3.24 4.06 -19.67
C ASP A 42 2.84 5.54 -19.74
N THR A 43 1.69 5.93 -19.16
CA THR A 43 1.24 7.33 -19.12
C THR A 43 2.17 8.22 -18.30
N LEU A 44 2.58 7.78 -17.11
CA LEU A 44 3.40 8.58 -16.20
C LEU A 44 4.88 8.65 -16.61
N SER A 45 5.33 7.77 -17.51
CA SER A 45 6.72 7.77 -18.01
C SER A 45 7.12 9.10 -18.67
N ALA A 46 6.16 9.84 -19.22
CA ALA A 46 6.38 11.18 -19.77
C ALA A 46 6.86 12.17 -18.69
N ALA A 47 6.28 12.10 -17.48
CA ALA A 47 6.67 12.94 -16.34
C ALA A 47 8.13 12.70 -15.93
N LEU A 48 8.56 11.43 -15.96
CA LEU A 48 9.96 11.06 -15.67
C LEU A 48 10.95 11.64 -16.71
N LYS A 49 10.48 11.94 -17.92
CA LYS A 49 11.28 12.56 -19.00
C LYS A 49 11.16 14.09 -19.00
N GLY A 50 10.58 14.70 -17.96
CA GLY A 50 10.37 16.15 -17.86
C GLY A 50 9.27 16.69 -18.78
N LYS A 51 8.39 15.82 -19.29
CA LYS A 51 7.26 16.21 -20.14
C LYS A 51 5.94 16.06 -19.37
N THR A 52 4.92 16.81 -19.74
CA THR A 52 3.59 16.68 -19.14
C THR A 52 2.94 15.34 -19.56
N PRO A 53 2.55 14.45 -18.62
CA PRO A 53 1.82 13.24 -18.93
C PRO A 53 0.36 13.53 -19.28
N SER A 54 -0.33 12.60 -19.95
CA SER A 54 -1.78 12.69 -20.17
C SER A 54 -2.57 12.53 -18.87
N ASN A 55 -3.77 13.10 -18.81
CA ASN A 55 -4.69 12.93 -17.68
C ASN A 55 -5.07 11.45 -17.51
N LEU A 56 -5.20 11.03 -16.25
CA LEU A 56 -5.60 9.68 -15.85
C LEU A 56 -6.96 9.73 -15.16
N LEU A 57 -7.90 8.91 -15.62
CA LEU A 57 -9.16 8.62 -14.95
C LEU A 57 -9.16 7.15 -14.55
N ILE A 58 -9.36 6.87 -13.27
CA ILE A 58 -9.39 5.50 -12.72
C ILE A 58 -10.83 5.22 -12.27
N TYR A 59 -11.41 4.15 -12.78
CA TYR A 59 -12.76 3.68 -12.46
C TYR A 59 -12.75 2.17 -12.20
#